data_AF-A0A846PDW1-F1
#
_entry.id   AF-A0A846PDW1-F1
#
_cell.length_a   1.000
_cell.length_b   1.000
_cell.length_c   1.000
_cell.angle_alpha   90.00
_cell.angle_beta   90.00
_cell.angle_gamma   90.00
#
_symmetry.space_group_name_H-M   'P 1'
#
loop_
_entity.id
_entity.type
_entity.pdbx_description
1 polymer ?
#
loop_
_entity_poly.entity_id
_entity_poly.type
_entity_poly.pdbx_seq_one_letter_code
_entity_poly.pdbx_strand_id
1 'polypeptide(L)'
;NIATAMCDSVEEVYHGKVNRDIVIAGVLLHDIFKLVSYVVRDDGSYDSSPLADRLDHISIAVAELHRRRFPLALIHVVCAHHGDFSPVRPRTIEALICHLADYMDSQLNGKILKAAKYLTRKALHEEIGRLTSEEAFAIVASKTAGGWDEVIKTVKRIKQKRTAHKT
;
A
#
# COMPACT_ATOMS: atom_id res chain seq x y z
N ASN A 1 9.62 3.11 -8.12
CA ASN A 1 8.94 2.33 -7.05
C ASN A 1 9.78 2.49 -5.78
N ILE A 2 9.19 2.55 -4.57
CA ILE A 2 9.95 2.74 -3.32
C ILE A 2 11.02 1.64 -3.16
N ALA A 3 10.69 0.38 -3.45
CA ALA A 3 11.63 -0.74 -3.34
C ALA A 3 12.84 -0.59 -4.27
N THR A 4 12.66 -0.10 -5.49
CA THR A 4 13.77 0.13 -6.42
C THR A 4 14.68 1.25 -5.94
N ALA A 5 14.11 2.34 -5.40
CA ALA A 5 14.89 3.42 -4.80
C ALA A 5 15.69 2.94 -3.58
N MET A 6 15.15 2.00 -2.80
CA MET A 6 15.89 1.36 -1.72
C MET A 6 17.02 0.46 -2.23
N CYS A 7 16.84 -0.22 -3.36
CA CYS A 7 17.93 -0.96 -4.01
C CYS A 7 19.06 0.00 -4.41
N ASP A 8 18.71 1.13 -5.05
CA ASP A 8 19.68 2.15 -5.44
C ASP A 8 20.44 2.67 -4.20
N SER A 9 19.75 2.92 -3.10
CA SER A 9 20.37 3.32 -1.83
C SER A 9 21.34 2.24 -1.28
N VAL A 10 20.96 0.97 -1.33
CA VAL A 10 21.84 -0.14 -0.92
C VAL A 10 23.13 -0.18 -1.77
N GLU A 11 23.01 -0.03 -3.09
CA GLU A 11 24.13 -0.14 -4.03
C GLU A 11 25.04 1.09 -4.00
N GLU A 12 24.45 2.29 -4.04
CA GLU A 12 25.18 3.55 -4.24
C GLU A 12 25.65 4.18 -2.92
N VAL A 13 24.84 4.12 -1.87
CA VAL A 13 25.12 4.79 -0.58
C VAL A 13 25.83 3.84 0.38
N TYR A 14 25.32 2.62 0.52
CA TYR A 14 25.84 1.65 1.49
C TYR A 14 26.88 0.70 0.88
N HIS A 15 27.13 0.78 -0.44
CA HIS A 15 28.04 -0.10 -1.19
C HIS A 15 27.78 -1.59 -0.93
N GLY A 16 26.51 -1.93 -0.69
CA GLY A 16 26.02 -3.29 -0.49
C GLY A 16 25.72 -4.00 -1.80
N LYS A 17 25.34 -5.28 -1.68
CA LYS A 17 24.82 -6.08 -2.81
C LYS A 17 23.37 -6.42 -2.56
N VAL A 18 22.54 -6.34 -3.59
CA VAL A 18 21.13 -6.70 -3.54
C VAL A 18 20.75 -7.43 -4.83
N ASN A 19 19.95 -8.48 -4.73
CA ASN A 19 19.35 -9.08 -5.91
C ASN A 19 18.04 -8.35 -6.26
N ARG A 20 18.11 -7.43 -7.23
CA ARG A 20 16.97 -6.62 -7.68
C ARG A 20 15.81 -7.47 -8.22
N ASP A 21 16.10 -8.58 -8.90
CA ASP A 21 15.06 -9.47 -9.43
C ASP A 21 14.24 -10.11 -8.31
N ILE A 22 14.90 -10.54 -7.23
CA ILE A 22 14.22 -11.09 -6.05
C ILE A 22 13.40 -10.02 -5.34
N VAL A 23 13.90 -8.79 -5.22
CA VAL A 23 13.12 -7.67 -4.65
C VAL A 23 11.87 -7.38 -5.48
N ILE A 24 12.03 -7.22 -6.80
CA ILE A 24 10.91 -6.89 -7.70
C ILE A 24 9.89 -8.02 -7.71
N ALA A 25 10.32 -9.28 -7.82
CA ALA A 25 9.42 -10.42 -7.75
C ALA A 25 8.70 -10.50 -6.40
N GLY A 26 9.41 -10.23 -5.30
CA GLY A 26 8.84 -10.18 -3.95
C GLY A 26 7.75 -9.12 -3.83
N VAL A 27 8.02 -7.90 -4.26
CA VAL A 27 7.04 -6.79 -4.23
C VAL A 27 5.82 -7.10 -5.09
N LEU A 28 5.97 -7.78 -6.23
CA LEU A 28 4.83 -8.18 -7.06
C LEU A 28 3.98 -9.29 -6.41
N LEU A 29 4.59 -10.18 -5.63
CA LEU A 29 3.94 -11.40 -5.15
C LEU A 29 3.51 -11.37 -3.69
N HIS A 30 4.08 -10.50 -2.84
CA HIS A 30 3.91 -10.58 -1.38
C HIS A 30 2.44 -10.60 -0.93
N ASP A 31 1.58 -9.86 -1.64
CA ASP A 31 0.16 -9.70 -1.33
C ASP A 31 -0.79 -10.36 -2.35
N ILE A 32 -0.28 -11.09 -3.35
CA ILE A 32 -1.10 -11.60 -4.47
C ILE A 32 -2.26 -12.51 -3.99
N PHE A 33 -2.09 -13.19 -2.86
CA PHE A 33 -3.10 -14.07 -2.28
C PHE A 33 -4.13 -13.36 -1.40
N LYS A 34 -4.08 -12.03 -1.23
CA LYS A 34 -5.21 -11.28 -0.66
C LYS A 34 -6.48 -11.42 -1.51
N LEU A 35 -6.34 -11.66 -2.82
CA LEU A 35 -7.48 -11.81 -3.73
C LEU A 35 -8.38 -13.00 -3.37
N VAL A 36 -7.82 -14.11 -2.86
CA VAL A 36 -8.60 -15.28 -2.45
C VAL A 36 -9.14 -15.14 -1.02
N SER A 37 -8.78 -14.06 -0.32
CA SER A 37 -9.24 -13.77 1.03
C SER A 37 -10.59 -13.07 1.08
N TYR A 38 -11.13 -12.65 -0.07
CA TYR A 38 -12.39 -11.91 -0.13
C TYR A 38 -13.45 -12.62 -0.96
N VAL A 39 -14.71 -12.44 -0.56
CA VAL A 39 -15.90 -12.78 -1.36
C VAL A 39 -16.68 -11.49 -1.66
N VAL A 40 -17.14 -11.35 -2.91
CA VAL A 40 -17.97 -10.22 -3.34
C VAL A 40 -19.42 -10.55 -3.07
N ARG A 41 -20.12 -9.67 -2.34
CA ARG A 41 -21.56 -9.78 -2.11
C ARG A 41 -22.36 -9.18 -3.26
N ASP A 42 -23.64 -9.51 -3.34
CA ASP A 42 -24.55 -9.02 -4.39
C ASP A 42 -24.68 -7.49 -4.42
N ASP A 43 -24.47 -6.83 -3.28
CA ASP A 43 -24.48 -5.36 -3.15
C ASP A 43 -23.14 -4.69 -3.53
N GLY A 44 -22.17 -5.47 -4.01
CA GLY A 44 -20.82 -5.03 -4.37
C GLY A 44 -19.88 -4.80 -3.19
N SER A 45 -20.30 -5.12 -1.96
CA SER A 45 -19.42 -5.12 -0.78
C SER A 45 -18.53 -6.37 -0.73
N TYR A 46 -17.52 -6.34 0.14
CA TYR A 46 -16.56 -7.43 0.30
C TYR A 46 -16.65 -8.00 1.73
N ASP A 47 -16.60 -9.32 1.82
CA ASP A 47 -16.51 -10.09 3.06
C ASP A 47 -15.24 -10.95 3.09
N SER A 48 -14.90 -11.48 4.27
CA SER A 48 -13.88 -12.53 4.41
C SER A 48 -14.35 -13.82 3.74
N SER A 49 -13.45 -14.49 3.02
CA SER A 49 -13.74 -15.83 2.49
C SER A 49 -13.62 -16.89 3.61
N PRO A 50 -14.34 -18.02 3.53
CA PRO A 50 -14.17 -19.13 4.49
C PRO A 50 -12.73 -19.64 4.61
N LEU A 51 -11.92 -19.43 3.56
CA LEU A 51 -10.49 -19.70 3.55
C LEU A 51 -9.73 -18.70 4.42
N ALA A 52 -9.97 -17.40 4.25
CA ALA A 52 -9.32 -16.34 5.03
C ALA A 52 -9.65 -16.38 6.53
N ASP A 53 -10.81 -16.94 6.91
CA ASP A 53 -11.17 -17.15 8.31
C ASP A 53 -10.26 -18.17 9.02
N ARG A 54 -9.50 -18.97 8.26
CA ARG A 54 -8.68 -20.08 8.78
C ARG A 54 -7.21 -19.97 8.42
N LEU A 55 -6.90 -19.41 7.25
CA LEU A 55 -5.54 -19.28 6.73
C LEU A 55 -5.31 -17.85 6.23
N ASP A 56 -4.25 -17.23 6.72
CA ASP A 56 -3.83 -15.93 6.24
C ASP A 56 -3.22 -16.00 4.82
N HIS A 57 -3.16 -14.85 4.14
CA HIS A 57 -2.64 -14.76 2.78
C HIS A 57 -1.15 -15.13 2.66
N ILE A 58 -0.32 -14.94 3.71
CA ILE A 58 1.08 -15.37 3.69
C ILE A 58 1.13 -16.90 3.69
N SER A 59 0.41 -17.55 4.59
CA SER A 59 0.37 -19.00 4.69
C SER A 59 -0.05 -19.64 3.36
N ILE A 60 -1.08 -19.08 2.72
CA ILE A 60 -1.54 -19.52 1.39
C ILE A 60 -0.46 -19.28 0.32
N ALA A 61 0.14 -18.09 0.31
CA ALA A 61 1.18 -17.72 -0.66
C ALA A 61 2.40 -18.64 -0.54
N VAL A 62 2.91 -18.87 0.66
CA VAL A 62 4.07 -19.73 0.91
C VAL A 62 3.79 -21.16 0.46
N ALA A 63 2.62 -21.72 0.80
CA ALA A 63 2.23 -23.05 0.36
C ALA A 63 2.20 -23.17 -1.17
N GLU A 64 1.61 -22.19 -1.85
CA GLU A 64 1.46 -22.22 -3.30
C GLU A 64 2.79 -21.99 -4.05
N LEU A 65 3.62 -21.05 -3.58
CA LEU A 65 4.95 -20.80 -4.15
C LEU A 65 5.88 -22.01 -3.95
N HIS A 66 5.83 -22.63 -2.76
CA HIS A 66 6.58 -23.86 -2.49
C HIS A 66 6.14 -25.00 -3.40
N ARG A 67 4.82 -25.23 -3.54
CA ARG A 67 4.25 -26.25 -4.43
C ARG A 67 4.69 -26.06 -5.88
N ARG A 68 4.78 -24.81 -6.35
CA ARG A 68 5.25 -24.45 -7.69
C ARG A 68 6.78 -24.41 -7.85
N ARG A 69 7.53 -24.75 -6.79
CA ARG A 69 9.00 -24.80 -6.78
C ARG A 69 9.65 -23.45 -7.09
N PHE A 70 9.05 -22.35 -6.61
CA PHE A 70 9.69 -21.04 -6.68
C PHE A 70 10.99 -21.05 -5.84
N PRO A 71 11.98 -20.19 -6.16
CA PRO A 71 13.23 -20.12 -5.42
C PRO A 71 12.99 -19.81 -3.93
N LEU A 72 13.74 -20.49 -3.04
CA LEU A 72 13.63 -20.29 -1.59
C LEU A 72 13.82 -18.82 -1.18
N ALA A 73 14.72 -18.10 -1.84
CA ALA A 73 14.93 -16.67 -1.59
C ALA A 73 13.65 -15.85 -1.76
N LEU A 74 12.88 -16.12 -2.83
CA LEU A 74 11.62 -15.43 -3.10
C LEU A 74 10.50 -15.87 -2.16
N ILE A 75 10.42 -17.16 -1.84
CA ILE A 75 9.47 -17.66 -0.82
C ILE A 75 9.74 -16.97 0.53
N HIS A 76 11.00 -16.79 0.91
CA HIS A 76 11.37 -16.10 2.14
C HIS A 76 10.98 -14.63 2.13
N VAL A 77 11.18 -13.91 1.01
CA VAL A 77 10.72 -12.51 0.86
C VAL A 77 9.21 -12.40 1.11
N VAL A 78 8.42 -13.26 0.46
CA VAL A 78 6.96 -13.29 0.65
C VAL A 78 6.58 -13.71 2.06
N CYS A 79 7.25 -14.70 2.65
CA CYS A 79 6.99 -15.14 4.02
C CYS A 79 7.29 -14.06 5.06
N ALA A 80 8.29 -13.22 4.81
CA ALA A 80 8.81 -12.27 5.77
C ALA A 80 8.26 -10.84 5.66
N HIS A 81 7.41 -10.54 4.66
CA HIS A 81 7.10 -9.16 4.28
C HIS A 81 6.36 -8.32 5.34
N HIS A 82 5.62 -8.91 6.29
CA HIS A 82 5.04 -8.20 7.46
C HIS A 82 6.05 -7.89 8.58
N GLY A 83 7.35 -8.13 8.36
CA GLY A 83 8.40 -7.80 9.32
C GLY A 83 8.27 -8.60 10.61
N ASP A 84 8.07 -7.90 11.73
CA ASP A 84 7.91 -8.52 13.05
C ASP A 84 6.61 -9.32 13.22
N PHE A 85 5.60 -9.08 12.37
CA PHE A 85 4.32 -9.78 12.39
C PHE A 85 4.26 -10.96 11.41
N SER A 86 5.34 -11.20 10.66
CA SER A 86 5.47 -12.36 9.78
C SER A 86 5.75 -13.65 10.55
N PRO A 87 5.41 -14.82 9.99
CA PRO A 87 5.84 -16.12 10.52
C PRO A 87 7.35 -16.22 10.72
N VAL A 88 8.12 -15.54 9.86
CA VAL A 88 9.57 -15.37 9.99
C VAL A 88 9.95 -13.91 9.76
N ARG A 89 10.89 -13.38 10.54
CA ARG A 89 11.41 -12.02 10.32
C ARG A 89 12.26 -11.95 9.05
N PRO A 90 12.42 -10.76 8.43
CA PRO A 90 13.36 -10.56 7.34
C PRO A 90 14.79 -10.94 7.75
N ARG A 91 15.37 -11.90 7.03
CA ARG A 91 16.75 -12.41 7.23
C ARG A 91 17.69 -12.12 6.06
N THR A 92 17.18 -11.52 4.99
CA THR A 92 17.97 -11.10 3.83
C THR A 92 17.65 -9.65 3.52
N ILE A 93 18.55 -8.98 2.80
CA ILE A 93 18.35 -7.58 2.41
C ILE A 93 17.14 -7.42 1.49
N GLU A 94 16.87 -8.40 0.62
CA GLU A 94 15.72 -8.37 -0.28
C GLU A 94 14.40 -8.44 0.47
N ALA A 95 14.31 -9.32 1.48
CA ALA A 95 13.13 -9.44 2.33
C ALA A 95 12.93 -8.17 3.17
N LEU A 96 14.02 -7.58 3.68
CA LEU A 96 13.96 -6.34 4.45
C LEU A 96 13.52 -5.16 3.58
N ILE A 97 14.03 -5.04 2.35
CA ILE A 97 13.59 -4.03 1.39
C ILE A 97 12.11 -4.19 1.07
N CYS A 98 11.65 -5.42 0.80
CA CYS A 98 10.23 -5.67 0.51
C CYS A 98 9.33 -5.21 1.67
N HIS A 99 9.68 -5.60 2.91
CA HIS A 99 8.96 -5.18 4.10
C HIS A 99 8.94 -3.65 4.27
N LEU A 100 10.11 -3.01 4.22
CA LEU A 100 10.22 -1.57 4.45
C LEU A 100 9.53 -0.76 3.36
N ALA A 101 9.58 -1.22 2.10
CA ALA A 101 8.91 -0.55 0.98
C ALA A 101 7.38 -0.60 1.12
N ASP A 102 6.81 -1.77 1.43
CA ASP A 102 5.37 -1.92 1.67
C ASP A 102 4.92 -1.07 2.88
N TYR A 103 5.64 -1.17 3.99
CA TYR A 103 5.35 -0.39 5.18
C TYR A 103 5.40 1.12 4.90
N MET A 104 6.43 1.61 4.21
CA MET A 104 6.58 3.02 3.89
C MET A 104 5.45 3.53 3.00
N ASP A 105 5.10 2.78 1.95
CA ASP A 105 4.00 3.14 1.04
C ASP A 105 2.66 3.26 1.79
N SER A 106 2.34 2.22 2.56
CA SER A 106 1.11 2.16 3.37
C SER A 106 1.04 3.28 4.40
N GLN A 107 2.15 3.58 5.09
CA GLN A 107 2.20 4.67 6.06
C GLN A 107 2.08 6.05 5.42
N LEU A 108 2.77 6.30 4.31
CA LEU A 108 2.68 7.56 3.59
C LEU A 108 1.25 7.82 3.12
N ASN A 109 0.65 6.84 2.44
CA ASN A 109 -0.70 6.94 1.92
C ASN A 109 -1.74 7.08 3.04
N GLY A 110 -1.63 6.28 4.11
CA GLY A 110 -2.53 6.36 5.25
C GLY A 110 -2.46 7.71 5.97
N LYS A 111 -1.26 8.28 6.13
CA LYS A 111 -1.06 9.59 6.79
C LYS A 111 -1.56 10.74 5.91
N ILE A 112 -1.31 10.73 4.60
CA ILE A 112 -1.80 11.80 3.71
C ILE A 112 -3.33 11.83 3.64
N LEU A 113 -3.98 10.66 3.58
CA LEU A 113 -5.44 10.54 3.61
C LEU A 113 -6.03 11.11 4.90
N LYS A 114 -5.43 10.80 6.06
CA LYS A 114 -5.85 11.34 7.36
C LYS A 114 -5.69 12.86 7.42
N ALA A 115 -4.54 13.39 6.95
CA ALA A 115 -4.30 14.82 6.91
C ALA A 115 -5.31 15.54 6.01
N ALA A 116 -5.56 15.03 4.80
CA ALA A 116 -6.54 15.60 3.88
C ALA A 116 -7.97 15.60 4.45
N LYS A 117 -8.39 14.50 5.11
CA LYS A 117 -9.68 14.44 5.81
C LYS A 117 -9.79 15.49 6.91
N TYR A 118 -8.74 15.64 7.72
CA TYR A 118 -8.69 16.68 8.76
C TYR A 118 -8.82 18.08 8.17
N LEU A 119 -8.05 18.41 7.14
CA LEU A 119 -8.08 19.72 6.48
C LEU A 119 -9.46 20.01 5.89
N THR A 120 -10.07 19.02 5.24
CA THR A 120 -11.39 19.14 4.64
C THR A 120 -12.46 19.42 5.71
N ARG A 121 -12.46 18.61 6.78
CA ARG A 121 -13.41 18.77 7.89
C ARG A 121 -13.27 20.15 8.55
N LYS A 122 -12.05 20.64 8.73
CA LYS A 122 -11.80 21.94 9.35
C LYS A 122 -12.14 23.12 8.43
N ALA A 123 -11.94 22.99 7.13
CA ALA A 123 -12.17 24.07 6.16
C ALA A 123 -13.64 24.25 5.78
N LEU A 124 -14.43 23.17 5.77
CA LEU A 124 -15.81 23.17 5.27
C LEU A 124 -16.84 22.75 6.32
N HIS A 125 -16.42 22.33 7.52
CA HIS A 125 -17.30 21.76 8.56
C HIS A 125 -18.13 20.56 8.08
N GLU A 126 -17.63 19.85 7.06
CA GLU A 126 -18.30 18.72 6.42
C GLU A 126 -17.37 17.52 6.31
N GLU A 127 -17.94 16.32 6.32
CA GLU A 127 -17.20 15.12 5.96
C GLU A 127 -17.21 14.94 4.43
N ILE A 128 -16.02 14.80 3.85
CA ILE A 128 -15.88 14.27 2.50
C ILE A 128 -15.85 12.74 2.60
N GLY A 129 -16.54 12.07 1.68
CA GLY A 129 -16.51 10.62 1.55
C GLY A 129 -15.11 10.07 1.24
N ARG A 130 -15.02 8.81 0.80
CA ARG A 130 -13.74 8.18 0.48
C ARG A 130 -12.92 9.07 -0.47
N LEU A 131 -11.69 9.41 -0.07
CA LEU A 131 -10.72 10.15 -0.87
C LEU A 131 -9.80 9.16 -1.58
N THR A 132 -9.43 9.50 -2.80
CA THR A 132 -8.29 8.90 -3.50
C THR A 132 -6.99 9.51 -2.98
N SER A 133 -5.87 8.82 -3.21
CA SER A 133 -4.55 9.35 -2.86
C SER A 133 -4.26 10.66 -3.59
N GLU A 134 -4.59 10.76 -4.89
CA GLU A 134 -4.41 11.97 -5.69
C GLU A 134 -5.14 13.18 -5.08
N GLU A 135 -6.42 13.02 -4.73
CA GLU A 135 -7.21 14.06 -4.08
C GLU A 135 -6.60 14.46 -2.73
N ALA A 136 -6.12 13.48 -1.95
CA ALA A 136 -5.52 13.75 -0.65
C ALA A 136 -4.23 14.57 -0.77
N PHE A 137 -3.35 14.22 -1.71
CA PHE A 137 -2.14 14.99 -2.00
C PHE A 137 -2.49 16.41 -2.46
N ALA A 138 -3.47 16.57 -3.36
CA ALA A 138 -3.90 17.89 -3.84
C ALA A 138 -4.42 18.78 -2.71
N ILE A 139 -5.23 18.24 -1.80
CA ILE A 139 -5.76 18.96 -0.64
C ILE A 139 -4.62 19.40 0.29
N VAL A 140 -3.70 18.50 0.63
CA VAL A 140 -2.58 18.84 1.52
C VAL A 140 -1.65 19.87 0.87
N ALA A 141 -1.35 19.74 -0.43
CA ALA A 141 -0.54 20.71 -1.17
C ALA A 141 -1.20 22.10 -1.24
N SER A 142 -2.52 22.16 -1.44
CA SER A 142 -3.25 23.44 -1.46
C SER A 142 -3.13 24.21 -0.14
N LYS A 143 -3.04 23.49 0.99
CA LYS A 143 -2.87 24.12 2.30
C LYS A 143 -1.55 24.87 2.40
N THR A 144 -0.48 24.29 1.86
CA THR A 144 0.84 24.93 1.79
C THR A 144 0.85 26.08 0.79
N ALA A 145 0.21 25.91 -0.37
CA ALA A 145 0.24 26.90 -1.44
C ALA A 145 -0.54 28.19 -1.15
N GLY A 146 -1.70 28.08 -0.47
CA GLY A 146 -2.61 29.22 -0.31
C GLY A 146 -3.46 29.19 0.95
N GLY A 147 -3.05 28.44 1.98
CA GLY A 147 -3.73 28.44 3.26
C GLY A 147 -5.12 27.79 3.22
N TRP A 148 -6.07 28.32 4.00
CA TRP A 148 -7.40 27.73 4.13
C TRP A 148 -8.30 27.97 2.92
N ASP A 149 -8.22 29.16 2.31
CA ASP A 149 -9.04 29.50 1.14
C ASP A 149 -8.76 28.57 -0.04
N GLU A 150 -7.48 28.20 -0.24
CA GLU A 150 -7.10 27.32 -1.33
C GLU A 150 -7.51 25.85 -1.09
N VAL A 151 -7.56 25.42 0.17
CA VAL A 151 -8.16 24.13 0.55
C VAL A 151 -9.65 24.11 0.20
N ILE A 152 -10.39 25.17 0.54
CA ILE A 152 -11.82 25.28 0.25
C ILE A 152 -12.07 25.18 -1.27
N LYS A 153 -11.31 25.95 -2.08
CA LYS A 153 -11.42 25.90 -3.55
C LYS A 153 -11.10 24.52 -4.09
N THR A 154 -10.02 23.90 -3.61
CA THR A 154 -9.58 22.58 -4.06
C THR A 154 -10.63 21.51 -3.79
N VAL A 155 -11.19 21.48 -2.58
CA VAL A 155 -12.24 20.52 -2.23
C VAL A 155 -13.51 20.75 -3.04
N LYS A 156 -13.93 22.01 -3.25
CA LYS A 156 -15.11 22.33 -4.10
C LYS A 156 -14.90 21.83 -5.53
N ARG A 157 -13.72 22.03 -6.11
CA ARG A 157 -13.36 21.53 -7.45
C ARG A 157 -13.40 20.00 -7.53
N ILE A 158 -12.90 19.30 -6.50
CA ILE A 158 -12.97 17.84 -6.40
C ILE A 158 -14.42 17.36 -6.40
N LYS A 159 -15.29 17.98 -5.59
CA LYS A 159 -16.73 17.66 -5.55
C LYS A 159 -17.39 17.85 -6.92
N GLN A 160 -17.13 18.98 -7.58
CA GLN A 160 -17.66 19.28 -8.93
C GLN A 160 -17.24 18.24 -9.98
N LYS A 161 -15.97 17.83 -9.98
CA LYS A 161 -15.48 16.77 -10.89
C LYS A 161 -16.20 15.44 -10.66
N ARG A 162 -16.44 15.05 -9.40
CA ARG A 162 -17.15 13.81 -9.07
C ARG A 162 -18.60 13.80 -9.55
N THR A 163 -19.28 14.94 -9.50
CA THR A 163 -20.65 15.05 -10.03
C THR A 163 -20.69 14.97 -11.56
N ALA A 164 -19.71 15.57 -12.25
CA ALA A 164 -19.65 15.56 -13.72
C ALA A 164 -19.31 14.17 -14.31
N HIS A 165 -18.63 13.30 -13.57
CA HIS A 165 -18.35 11.91 -14.00
C HIS A 165 -19.48 10.92 -13.69
N LYS A 166 -20.54 11.35 -12.98
CA LYS A 166 -21.71 10.50 -12.67
C LYS A 166 -22.87 10.66 -13.66
N THR A 167 -22.79 11.64 -14.55
CA THR A 167 -23.70 11.88 -15.68
C THR A 167 -23.07 11.37 -16.96
#